data_AF-R9P6C7-F1
#
_entry.id   AF-R9P6C7-F1
#
_cell.length_a   1.000
_cell.length_b   1.000
_cell.length_c   1.000
_cell.angle_alpha   90.00
_cell.angle_beta   90.00
_cell.angle_gamma   90.00
#
_symmetry.space_group_name_H-M   'P 1'
#
loop_
_entity.id
_entity.type
_entity.pdbx_description
1 polymer ?
#
loop_
_entity_poly.entity_id
_entity_poly.type
_entity_poly.pdbx_seq_one_letter_code
_entity_poly.pdbx_strand_id
1 'polypeptide(L)'
;MDMAFAPPYLLDLGLSKSAMAAVFVAGPLSGLIVQPLIGSLADNSTSKYGRRRPYLAVATIICAVSILLLGFAGEVAAFFAAAGGKEHSNLAIFIGVLSVYLVDFSVNAVTALDRALMVDVATTEEQAEANAWAARLTGVGSVVSFLIGNLDLPKLAPRFLGTTQIQIVSVLVSVILLVTHALVVFRVQEQVLAPARSPGSRKTKGLGFKAIVTDLYVQARGLPPPIIEIFKVQFFAQIGWFPILFYSTVWVGEIYKANVRLNGGKQSDHELFEQATRAGSHAFFWHAILSLTTSIVLPLVVPNPVHESHVHPVWFANSTVVQRLRNLRERCPELPFWWPFASFVFFISMLGTYFAELTTSVFLATWVVASVGFCFAISNWIPIALLGILIHTQHVQELPASASRGTIGSLLASGSTSDASREASEVTMALLGDSIHDGDGRRRSMVRTPSYDGPSDKRSRPQSRAQVDSDSDDEDRLRDALSFGASSLHDEAHAPGANGGEGDDDVERGNDASKSTSSTVSHAGSVLGLHNIAIVVPQFLVTAISSLIFAIMEPSDSNKDRQDGASPSDPSAQGKSSDALGLIFRLGGCCALVAGILAVRLVRRHGHELRGY
;
A
#
# COMPACT_ATOMS: atom_id res chain seq x y z
N MET A 1 -4.77 10.75 9.94
CA MET A 1 -5.25 12.14 9.91
C MET A 1 -6.18 12.36 8.72
N ASP A 2 -5.66 12.18 7.50
CA ASP A 2 -6.30 12.58 6.24
C ASP A 2 -7.66 11.91 5.96
N MET A 3 -7.84 10.63 6.28
CA MET A 3 -9.12 9.93 6.04
C MET A 3 -10.20 10.20 7.12
N ALA A 4 -9.77 10.53 8.35
CA ALA A 4 -10.66 10.61 9.52
C ALA A 4 -11.00 12.04 9.97
N PHE A 5 -10.05 12.96 9.84
CA PHE A 5 -10.12 14.31 10.42
C PHE A 5 -10.12 15.42 9.39
N ALA A 6 -9.36 15.30 8.29
CA ALA A 6 -9.29 16.37 7.30
C ALA A 6 -10.64 16.64 6.59
N PRO A 7 -11.41 15.65 6.09
CA PRO A 7 -12.70 15.89 5.46
C PRO A 7 -13.71 16.59 6.38
N PRO A 8 -13.99 16.13 7.62
CA PRO A 8 -14.91 16.84 8.49
C PRO A 8 -14.37 18.22 8.92
N TYR A 9 -13.07 18.36 9.18
CA TYR A 9 -12.48 19.65 9.57
C TYR A 9 -12.53 20.71 8.46
N LEU A 10 -12.28 20.34 7.20
CA LEU A 10 -12.45 21.27 6.08
C LEU A 10 -13.90 21.75 5.93
N LEU A 11 -14.89 20.88 6.20
CA LEU A 11 -16.30 21.28 6.23
C LEU A 11 -16.62 22.22 7.38
N ASP A 12 -16.03 22.00 8.56
CA ASP A 12 -16.18 22.86 9.76
C ASP A 12 -15.56 24.26 9.55
N LEU A 13 -14.43 24.34 8.85
CA LEU A 13 -13.85 25.60 8.38
C LEU A 13 -14.74 26.36 7.37
N GLY A 14 -15.75 25.70 6.78
CA GLY A 14 -16.73 26.30 5.85
C GLY A 14 -16.54 25.91 4.37
N LEU A 15 -15.69 24.93 4.05
CA LEU A 15 -15.52 24.45 2.67
C LEU A 15 -16.77 23.67 2.21
N SER A 16 -17.18 23.81 0.94
CA SER A 16 -18.27 22.99 0.38
C SER A 16 -17.82 21.54 0.13
N LYS A 17 -18.75 20.59 0.08
CA LYS A 17 -18.43 19.18 -0.24
C LYS A 17 -17.84 19.01 -1.64
N SER A 18 -18.29 19.81 -2.61
CA SER A 18 -17.73 19.85 -3.97
C SER A 18 -16.29 20.37 -4.03
N ALA A 19 -15.95 21.38 -3.22
CA ALA A 19 -14.59 21.91 -3.12
C ALA A 19 -13.69 20.98 -2.28
N MET A 20 -14.19 20.40 -1.20
CA MET A 20 -13.50 19.37 -0.41
C MET A 20 -13.14 18.15 -1.26
N ALA A 21 -14.06 17.67 -2.10
CA ALA A 21 -13.75 16.64 -3.10
C ALA A 21 -12.59 17.06 -4.02
N ALA A 22 -12.62 18.29 -4.54
CA ALA A 22 -11.55 18.82 -5.41
C ALA A 22 -10.19 18.98 -4.70
N VAL A 23 -10.17 19.23 -3.38
CA VAL A 23 -8.93 19.28 -2.58
C VAL A 23 -8.26 17.91 -2.51
N PHE A 24 -9.03 16.82 -2.38
CA PHE A 24 -8.49 15.45 -2.35
C PHE A 24 -7.96 14.94 -3.71
N VAL A 25 -7.94 15.78 -4.76
CA VAL A 25 -7.10 15.54 -5.95
C VAL A 25 -5.61 15.62 -5.61
N ALA A 26 -5.23 16.32 -4.53
CA ALA A 26 -3.84 16.50 -4.11
C ALA A 26 -3.09 15.18 -3.88
N GLY A 27 -3.69 14.20 -3.19
CA GLY A 27 -3.13 12.86 -2.99
C GLY A 27 -2.71 12.14 -4.28
N PRO A 28 -3.61 11.81 -5.22
CA PRO A 28 -3.27 11.19 -6.49
C PRO A 28 -2.31 12.02 -7.36
N LEU A 29 -2.48 13.35 -7.37
CA LEU A 29 -1.56 14.25 -8.09
C LEU A 29 -0.14 14.20 -7.51
N SER A 30 -0.03 14.10 -6.18
CA SER A 30 1.22 13.94 -5.48
C SER A 30 1.88 12.61 -5.80
N GLY A 31 1.16 11.50 -5.74
CA GLY A 31 1.70 10.17 -6.08
C GLY A 31 2.33 10.14 -7.47
N LEU A 32 1.68 10.76 -8.46
CA LEU A 32 2.17 10.82 -9.85
C LEU A 32 3.41 11.70 -10.03
N ILE A 33 3.56 12.79 -9.26
CA ILE A 33 4.59 13.82 -9.48
C ILE A 33 5.74 13.70 -8.49
N VAL A 34 5.43 13.55 -7.19
CA VAL A 34 6.41 13.59 -6.10
C VAL A 34 7.24 12.32 -6.08
N GLN A 35 6.65 11.13 -6.23
CA GLN A 35 7.40 9.87 -6.12
C GLN A 35 8.53 9.76 -7.17
N PRO A 36 8.30 10.03 -8.48
CA PRO A 36 9.39 10.01 -9.47
C PRO A 36 10.40 11.15 -9.29
N LEU A 37 9.92 12.33 -8.87
CA LEU A 37 10.77 13.51 -8.65
C LEU A 37 11.72 13.29 -7.47
N ILE A 38 11.21 12.86 -6.32
CA ILE A 38 12.00 12.67 -5.10
C ILE A 38 12.96 11.49 -5.24
N GLY A 39 12.55 10.43 -5.94
CA GLY A 39 13.42 9.32 -6.32
C GLY A 39 14.63 9.85 -7.11
N SER A 40 14.39 10.53 -8.24
CA SER A 40 15.45 11.11 -9.07
C SER A 40 16.33 12.13 -8.34
N LEU A 41 15.74 13.03 -7.55
CA LEU A 41 16.49 14.03 -6.78
C LEU A 41 17.40 13.38 -5.74
N ALA A 42 16.86 12.44 -4.95
CA ALA A 42 17.63 11.76 -3.94
C ALA A 42 18.66 10.82 -4.57
N ASP A 43 18.38 10.14 -5.68
CA ASP A 43 19.35 9.27 -6.37
C ASP A 43 20.60 10.01 -6.86
N ASN A 44 20.47 11.28 -7.24
CA ASN A 44 21.59 12.13 -7.66
C ASN A 44 22.27 12.88 -6.49
N SER A 45 21.90 12.58 -5.25
CA SER A 45 22.45 13.21 -4.05
C SER A 45 23.90 12.81 -3.78
N THR A 46 24.76 13.81 -3.62
CA THR A 46 26.17 13.65 -3.22
C THR A 46 26.42 14.09 -1.77
N SER A 47 25.36 14.13 -0.95
CA SER A 47 25.46 14.62 0.43
C SER A 47 26.29 13.69 1.32
N LYS A 48 27.13 14.29 2.17
CA LYS A 48 27.94 13.58 3.18
C LYS A 48 27.13 12.84 4.25
N TYR A 49 25.81 13.07 4.31
CA TYR A 49 24.90 12.40 5.24
C TYR A 49 24.19 11.18 4.62
N GLY A 50 24.54 10.79 3.39
CA GLY A 50 23.86 9.74 2.63
C GLY A 50 23.04 10.31 1.47
N ARG A 51 22.60 9.42 0.59
CA ARG A 51 21.88 9.75 -0.65
C ARG A 51 20.43 10.17 -0.36
N ARG A 52 19.65 9.35 0.37
CA ARG A 52 18.25 9.55 0.74
C ARG A 52 18.05 10.35 2.03
N ARG A 53 18.83 10.10 3.08
CA ARG A 53 18.63 10.66 4.45
C ARG A 53 18.39 12.18 4.52
N PRO A 54 19.09 13.05 3.76
CA PRO A 54 18.84 14.50 3.81
C PRO A 54 17.45 14.88 3.29
N TYR A 55 17.00 14.23 2.21
CA TYR A 55 15.69 14.45 1.63
C TYR A 55 14.59 13.94 2.55
N LEU A 56 14.83 12.81 3.23
CA LEU A 56 13.91 12.26 4.22
C LEU A 56 13.70 13.26 5.36
N ALA A 57 14.78 13.73 5.97
CA ALA A 57 14.73 14.72 7.05
C ALA A 57 13.96 16.00 6.65
N VAL A 58 14.20 16.54 5.45
CA VAL A 58 13.48 17.71 4.95
C VAL A 58 11.99 17.41 4.71
N ALA A 59 11.67 16.27 4.10
CA ALA A 59 10.28 15.87 3.85
C ALA A 59 9.50 15.65 5.15
N THR A 60 10.11 14.99 6.16
CA THR A 60 9.52 14.81 7.50
C THR A 60 9.27 16.15 8.19
N ILE A 61 10.20 17.11 8.12
CA ILE A 61 10.02 18.44 8.73
C ILE A 61 8.86 19.18 8.05
N ILE A 62 8.80 19.19 6.71
CA ILE A 62 7.68 19.79 5.97
C ILE A 62 6.37 19.11 6.37
N CYS A 63 6.34 17.79 6.47
CA CYS A 63 5.16 17.03 6.87
C CYS A 63 4.68 17.42 8.28
N ALA A 64 5.57 17.41 9.27
CA ALA A 64 5.24 17.77 10.65
C ALA A 64 4.73 19.22 10.78
N VAL A 65 5.34 20.18 10.06
CA VAL A 65 4.87 21.57 10.03
C VAL A 65 3.50 21.67 9.35
N SER A 66 3.25 20.91 8.27
CA SER A 66 1.98 20.93 7.54
C SER A 66 0.83 20.30 8.32
N ILE A 67 1.12 19.22 9.08
CA ILE A 67 0.17 18.59 10.02
C ILE A 67 -0.22 19.58 11.13
N LEU A 68 0.75 20.28 11.72
CA LEU A 68 0.48 21.33 12.71
C LEU A 68 -0.32 22.49 12.10
N LEU A 69 0.04 22.94 10.90
CA LEU A 69 -0.66 24.02 10.22
C LEU A 69 -2.11 23.65 9.88
N LEU A 70 -2.39 22.38 9.55
CA LEU A 70 -3.74 21.86 9.38
C LEU A 70 -4.52 21.86 10.70
N GLY A 71 -3.92 21.35 11.79
CA GLY A 71 -4.59 21.29 13.10
C GLY A 71 -4.91 22.65 13.73
N PHE A 72 -4.10 23.67 13.43
CA PHE A 72 -4.21 25.03 13.98
C PHE A 72 -4.57 26.08 12.91
N ALA A 73 -5.23 25.69 11.82
CA ALA A 73 -5.49 26.59 10.68
C ALA A 73 -6.30 27.85 11.08
N GLY A 74 -7.28 27.67 11.97
CA GLY A 74 -8.07 28.77 12.54
C GLY A 74 -7.24 29.70 13.44
N GLU A 75 -6.45 29.14 14.36
CA GLU A 75 -5.57 29.92 15.23
C GLU A 75 -4.51 30.70 14.43
N VAL A 76 -3.96 30.10 13.36
CA VAL A 76 -3.00 30.78 12.50
C VAL A 76 -3.67 31.92 11.72
N ALA A 77 -4.90 31.73 11.24
CA ALA A 77 -5.67 32.81 10.62
C ALA A 77 -5.98 33.96 11.58
N ALA A 78 -6.13 33.70 12.89
CA ALA A 78 -6.41 34.72 13.91
C ALA A 78 -5.26 35.74 14.09
N PHE A 79 -4.02 35.41 13.73
CA PHE A 79 -2.91 36.36 13.78
C PHE A 79 -2.94 37.42 12.68
N PHE A 80 -3.63 37.16 11.57
CA PHE A 80 -3.64 38.01 10.38
C PHE A 80 -5.01 38.67 10.10
N ALA A 81 -6.10 38.06 10.57
CA ALA A 81 -7.45 38.56 10.38
C ALA A 81 -8.27 38.42 11.68
N ALA A 82 -9.08 39.44 11.99
CA ALA A 82 -9.86 39.49 13.22
C ALA A 82 -10.83 38.31 13.33
N ALA A 83 -10.79 37.60 14.46
CA ALA A 83 -11.61 36.42 14.71
C ALA A 83 -13.11 36.73 14.53
N GLY A 84 -13.80 35.84 13.80
CA GLY A 84 -15.22 36.00 13.44
C GLY A 84 -15.51 36.83 12.17
N GLY A 85 -14.51 37.44 11.54
CA GLY A 85 -14.67 38.12 10.24
C GLY A 85 -14.72 37.16 9.04
N LYS A 86 -15.40 37.54 7.94
CA LYS A 86 -15.36 36.79 6.67
C LYS A 86 -13.91 36.57 6.16
N GLU A 87 -13.02 37.55 6.38
CA GLU A 87 -11.59 37.46 6.05
C GLU A 87 -10.86 36.36 6.82
N HIS A 88 -11.18 36.19 8.11
CA HIS A 88 -10.61 35.16 8.97
C HIS A 88 -11.03 33.76 8.54
N SER A 89 -12.32 33.54 8.26
CA SER A 89 -12.81 32.26 7.74
C SER A 89 -12.17 31.92 6.39
N ASN A 90 -12.13 32.87 5.44
CA ASN A 90 -11.49 32.66 4.14
C ASN A 90 -9.99 32.31 4.28
N LEU A 91 -9.27 32.96 5.20
CA LEU A 91 -7.87 32.67 5.45
C LEU A 91 -7.68 31.31 6.13
N ALA A 92 -8.52 30.93 7.09
CA ALA A 92 -8.48 29.62 7.73
C ALA A 92 -8.75 28.49 6.72
N ILE A 93 -9.73 28.66 5.82
CA ILE A 93 -9.98 27.75 4.70
C ILE A 93 -8.74 27.65 3.80
N PHE A 94 -8.16 28.78 3.38
CA PHE A 94 -6.96 28.79 2.54
C PHE A 94 -5.78 28.06 3.21
N ILE A 95 -5.53 28.31 4.49
CA ILE A 95 -4.48 27.64 5.27
C ILE A 95 -4.78 26.14 5.39
N GLY A 96 -6.01 25.73 5.68
CA GLY A 96 -6.41 24.33 5.77
C GLY A 96 -6.21 23.59 4.44
N VAL A 97 -6.66 24.17 3.32
CA VAL A 97 -6.47 23.60 1.98
C VAL A 97 -5.00 23.50 1.60
N LEU A 98 -4.22 24.58 1.80
CA LEU A 98 -2.78 24.57 1.56
C LEU A 98 -2.08 23.49 2.40
N SER A 99 -2.49 23.34 3.66
CA SER A 99 -1.93 22.33 4.57
C SER A 99 -2.22 20.92 4.10
N VAL A 100 -3.44 20.60 3.64
CA VAL A 100 -3.75 19.27 3.07
C VAL A 100 -2.87 18.99 1.85
N TYR A 101 -2.71 19.95 0.93
CA TYR A 101 -1.79 19.78 -0.20
C TYR A 101 -0.33 19.54 0.25
N LEU A 102 0.17 20.30 1.23
CA LEU A 102 1.52 20.12 1.74
C LEU A 102 1.69 18.80 2.50
N VAL A 103 0.67 18.34 3.23
CA VAL A 103 0.64 17.01 3.87
C VAL A 103 0.71 15.93 2.79
N ASP A 104 -0.19 15.91 1.80
CA ASP A 104 -0.19 14.90 0.73
C ASP A 104 1.16 14.84 -0.01
N PHE A 105 1.75 16.00 -0.32
CA PHE A 105 3.04 16.10 -1.01
C PHE A 105 4.22 15.63 -0.16
N SER A 106 4.29 16.05 1.11
CA SER A 106 5.38 15.65 2.01
C SER A 106 5.28 14.19 2.44
N VAL A 107 4.07 13.67 2.65
CA VAL A 107 3.79 12.26 2.93
C VAL A 107 4.31 11.38 1.79
N ASN A 108 3.92 11.66 0.54
CA ASN A 108 4.39 10.87 -0.60
C ASN A 108 5.92 10.93 -0.76
N ALA A 109 6.55 12.05 -0.41
CA ALA A 109 8.01 12.17 -0.39
C ALA A 109 8.65 11.30 0.70
N VAL A 110 8.15 11.37 1.93
CA VAL A 110 8.60 10.56 3.07
C VAL A 110 8.46 9.06 2.74
N THR A 111 7.26 8.62 2.39
CA THR A 111 6.93 7.24 2.06
C THR A 111 7.79 6.66 0.93
N ALA A 112 8.03 7.41 -0.14
CA ALA A 112 8.91 6.97 -1.23
C ALA A 112 10.39 6.85 -0.80
N LEU A 113 10.85 7.74 0.10
CA LEU A 113 12.21 7.74 0.61
C LEU A 113 12.46 6.65 1.67
N ASP A 114 11.48 6.37 2.53
CA ASP A 114 11.58 5.29 3.53
C ASP A 114 11.71 3.92 2.86
N ARG A 115 10.93 3.66 1.79
CA ARG A 115 11.08 2.41 1.02
C ARG A 115 12.39 2.29 0.30
N ALA A 116 12.84 3.37 -0.36
CA ALA A 116 14.14 3.38 -1.00
C ALA A 116 15.24 3.11 0.04
N LEU A 117 15.16 3.74 1.22
CA LEU A 117 16.13 3.56 2.29
C LEU A 117 16.07 2.15 2.91
N MET A 118 14.89 1.53 3.02
CA MET A 118 14.74 0.15 3.47
C MET A 118 15.46 -0.83 2.53
N VAL A 119 15.25 -0.69 1.22
CA VAL A 119 15.92 -1.53 0.20
C VAL A 119 17.42 -1.21 0.10
N ASP A 120 17.81 0.05 0.27
CA ASP A 120 19.22 0.48 0.27
C ASP A 120 20.03 -0.01 1.49
N VAL A 121 19.37 -0.50 2.55
CA VAL A 121 20.00 -0.87 3.84
C VAL A 121 19.85 -2.36 4.18
N ALA A 122 18.72 -2.98 3.84
CA ALA A 122 18.51 -4.42 4.06
C ALA A 122 19.27 -5.25 3.03
N THR A 123 19.94 -6.32 3.47
CA THR A 123 20.56 -7.27 2.55
C THR A 123 19.51 -8.01 1.71
N THR A 124 19.88 -8.55 0.55
CA THR A 124 18.98 -9.24 -0.38
C THR A 124 18.15 -10.34 0.29
N GLU A 125 18.74 -11.06 1.25
CA GLU A 125 18.09 -12.10 2.06
C GLU A 125 17.08 -11.51 3.06
N GLU A 126 17.46 -10.41 3.73
CA GLU A 126 16.62 -9.72 4.71
C GLU A 126 15.49 -8.90 4.07
N GLN A 127 15.59 -8.50 2.80
CA GLN A 127 14.59 -7.63 2.15
C GLN A 127 13.17 -8.22 2.18
N ALA A 128 13.00 -9.54 2.08
CA ALA A 128 11.69 -10.17 2.18
C ALA A 128 11.11 -10.03 3.61
N GLU A 129 11.95 -10.17 4.63
CA GLU A 129 11.58 -9.99 6.03
C GLU A 129 11.38 -8.50 6.36
N ALA A 130 12.24 -7.60 5.87
CA ALA A 130 12.11 -6.16 6.05
C ALA A 130 10.84 -5.62 5.38
N ASN A 131 10.49 -6.07 4.17
CA ASN A 131 9.20 -5.77 3.56
C ASN A 131 8.04 -6.44 4.33
N ALA A 132 8.24 -7.64 4.87
CA ALA A 132 7.23 -8.28 5.70
C ALA A 132 7.00 -7.43 6.95
N TRP A 133 8.01 -7.08 7.74
CA TRP A 133 7.89 -6.10 8.84
C TRP A 133 7.34 -4.78 8.32
N ALA A 134 7.92 -4.03 7.38
CA ALA A 134 7.41 -2.72 6.96
C ALA A 134 5.99 -2.69 6.38
N ALA A 135 5.66 -3.52 5.38
CA ALA A 135 4.30 -3.65 4.83
C ALA A 135 3.33 -4.24 5.83
N ARG A 136 3.91 -4.82 6.85
CA ARG A 136 3.26 -4.84 8.11
C ARG A 136 3.48 -3.46 8.85
N LEU A 137 4.28 -3.35 9.91
CA LEU A 137 4.63 -2.26 10.84
C LEU A 137 3.48 -1.31 11.10
N THR A 138 3.83 -0.02 11.12
CA THR A 138 3.00 1.17 11.30
C THR A 138 1.67 0.77 11.92
N GLY A 139 0.66 0.47 11.11
CA GLY A 139 -0.78 0.11 11.19
C GLY A 139 -1.40 -0.97 12.07
N VAL A 140 -0.59 -1.67 12.85
CA VAL A 140 -0.96 -1.73 14.27
C VAL A 140 -1.42 -0.31 14.72
N GLY A 141 -0.67 0.68 14.27
CA GLY A 141 -0.89 2.11 14.03
C GLY A 141 -2.16 2.57 13.33
N SER A 142 -2.91 1.73 12.62
CA SER A 142 -4.15 2.07 11.91
C SER A 142 -5.29 1.75 12.84
N VAL A 143 -5.25 0.55 13.42
CA VAL A 143 -6.03 0.21 14.60
C VAL A 143 -5.78 1.25 15.70
N VAL A 144 -4.52 1.64 15.97
CA VAL A 144 -4.18 2.69 16.94
C VAL A 144 -4.61 4.09 16.50
N SER A 145 -4.47 4.48 15.22
CA SER A 145 -4.88 5.79 14.68
C SER A 145 -6.38 5.99 14.79
N PHE A 146 -7.18 5.01 14.35
CA PHE A 146 -8.64 5.06 14.49
C PHE A 146 -9.08 4.86 15.94
N LEU A 147 -8.34 4.10 16.77
CA LEU A 147 -8.58 4.03 18.22
C LEU A 147 -8.38 5.38 18.90
N ILE A 148 -7.28 6.09 18.61
CA ILE A 148 -7.01 7.47 19.07
C ILE A 148 -8.16 8.38 18.62
N GLY A 149 -8.71 8.16 17.41
CA GLY A 149 -9.88 8.91 16.94
C GLY A 149 -11.19 8.61 17.67
N ASN A 150 -11.31 7.47 18.36
CA ASN A 150 -12.45 7.16 19.22
C ASN A 150 -12.33 7.78 20.62
N LEU A 151 -11.11 8.14 21.05
CA LEU A 151 -10.87 8.73 22.37
C LEU A 151 -11.32 10.19 22.43
N ASP A 152 -11.83 10.57 23.61
CA ASP A 152 -12.20 11.95 23.92
C ASP A 152 -10.96 12.75 24.35
N LEU A 153 -10.06 12.99 23.39
CA LEU A 153 -8.75 13.60 23.65
C LEU A 153 -8.84 14.96 24.36
N PRO A 154 -9.78 15.88 24.05
CA PRO A 154 -9.93 17.14 24.79
C PRO A 154 -10.20 16.97 26.30
N LYS A 155 -10.76 15.84 26.74
CA LYS A 155 -10.97 15.51 28.16
C LYS A 155 -9.81 14.77 28.80
N LEU A 156 -9.01 14.04 28.01
CA LEU A 156 -7.93 13.18 28.49
C LEU A 156 -6.54 13.85 28.45
N ALA A 157 -6.32 14.74 27.48
CA ALA A 157 -5.01 15.34 27.22
C ALA A 157 -4.83 16.69 27.94
N PRO A 158 -3.59 17.07 28.28
CA PRO A 158 -3.28 18.40 28.78
C PRO A 158 -3.63 19.50 27.76
N ARG A 159 -4.30 20.56 28.20
CA ARG A 159 -4.74 21.71 27.36
C ARG A 159 -3.62 22.43 26.60
N PHE A 160 -2.35 22.24 26.96
CA PHE A 160 -1.22 22.84 26.22
C PHE A 160 -0.96 22.15 24.86
N LEU A 161 -1.50 20.95 24.63
CA LEU A 161 -1.42 20.24 23.34
C LEU A 161 -2.49 20.71 22.34
N GLY A 162 -3.51 21.44 22.81
CA GLY A 162 -4.67 21.85 22.02
C GLY A 162 -5.95 21.84 22.85
N THR A 163 -6.98 22.49 22.32
CA THR A 163 -8.35 22.49 22.87
C THR A 163 -9.28 21.56 22.10
N THR A 164 -9.03 21.35 20.80
CA THR A 164 -9.85 20.49 19.92
C THR A 164 -9.20 19.12 19.67
N GLN A 165 -10.00 18.14 19.26
CA GLN A 165 -9.50 16.80 18.95
C GLN A 165 -8.45 16.83 17.82
N ILE A 166 -8.65 17.62 16.77
CA ILE A 166 -7.70 17.69 15.64
C ILE A 166 -6.37 18.32 16.04
N GLN A 167 -6.35 19.35 16.90
CA GLN A 167 -5.10 19.96 17.39
C GLN A 167 -4.25 18.95 18.15
N ILE A 168 -4.86 18.25 19.12
CA ILE A 168 -4.15 17.27 19.96
C ILE A 168 -3.63 16.11 19.08
N VAL A 169 -4.45 15.61 18.13
CA VAL A 169 -3.99 14.60 17.15
C VAL A 169 -2.83 15.13 16.31
N SER A 170 -2.89 16.38 15.84
CA SER A 170 -1.83 16.99 15.02
C SER A 170 -0.51 17.08 15.78
N VAL A 171 -0.53 17.52 17.04
CA VAL A 171 0.68 17.55 17.88
C VAL A 171 1.22 16.15 18.14
N LEU A 172 0.37 15.19 18.51
CA LEU A 172 0.79 13.81 18.76
C LEU A 172 1.40 13.16 17.52
N VAL A 173 0.74 13.27 16.36
CA VAL A 173 1.22 12.70 15.10
C VAL A 173 2.53 13.37 14.67
N SER A 174 2.65 14.71 14.76
CA SER A 174 3.90 15.40 14.42
C SER A 174 5.06 15.02 15.35
N VAL A 175 4.82 14.85 16.66
CA VAL A 175 5.85 14.39 17.60
C VAL A 175 6.27 12.95 17.30
N ILE A 176 5.32 12.04 17.08
CA ILE A 176 5.61 10.64 16.73
C ILE A 176 6.43 10.59 15.43
N LEU A 177 5.96 11.29 14.39
CA LEU A 177 6.63 11.37 13.08
C LEU A 177 8.08 11.88 13.20
N LEU A 178 8.28 13.01 13.89
CA LEU A 178 9.61 13.59 14.07
C LEU A 178 10.53 12.67 14.89
N VAL A 179 10.03 12.01 15.94
CA VAL A 179 10.84 11.11 16.77
C VAL A 179 11.24 9.85 16.00
N THR A 180 10.30 9.19 15.31
CA THR A 180 10.61 7.97 14.54
C THR A 180 11.59 8.25 13.40
N HIS A 181 11.37 9.33 12.65
CA HIS A 181 12.23 9.68 11.53
C HIS A 181 13.57 10.27 11.97
N ALA A 182 13.64 10.95 13.11
CA ALA A 182 14.93 11.31 13.71
C ALA A 182 15.73 10.04 14.07
N LEU A 183 15.10 9.00 14.63
CA LEU A 183 15.78 7.73 14.89
C LEU A 183 16.31 7.10 13.59
N VAL A 184 15.51 7.03 12.52
CA VAL A 184 15.95 6.57 11.19
C VAL A 184 17.13 7.41 10.68
N VAL A 185 16.95 8.73 10.58
CA VAL A 185 17.95 9.67 10.04
C VAL A 185 19.25 9.65 10.86
N PHE A 186 19.23 9.44 12.18
CA PHE A 186 20.44 9.38 13.00
C PHE A 186 21.08 7.99 13.11
N ARG A 187 20.30 6.89 13.05
CA ARG A 187 20.82 5.52 13.25
C ARG A 187 21.18 4.80 11.96
N VAL A 188 20.47 5.05 10.86
CA VAL A 188 20.78 4.41 9.59
C VAL A 188 22.10 4.96 9.04
N GLN A 189 23.05 4.07 8.75
CA GLN A 189 24.28 4.39 8.05
C GLN A 189 24.09 4.08 6.57
N GLU A 190 23.97 5.14 5.78
CA GLU A 190 23.72 5.05 4.34
C GLU A 190 25.02 5.29 3.56
N GLN A 191 25.23 4.55 2.46
CA GLN A 191 26.37 4.78 1.58
C GLN A 191 26.29 6.17 0.91
N VAL A 192 27.42 6.88 0.87
CA VAL A 192 27.53 8.16 0.14
C VAL A 192 27.85 7.86 -1.32
N LEU A 193 27.10 8.47 -2.25
CA LEU A 193 27.32 8.31 -3.68
C LEU A 193 28.71 8.85 -4.07
N ALA A 194 29.68 7.96 -4.22
CA ALA A 194 31.00 8.31 -4.70
C ALA A 194 30.88 8.80 -6.17
N PRO A 195 31.40 10.00 -6.52
CA PRO A 195 31.27 10.52 -7.88
C PRO A 195 32.09 9.65 -8.85
N ALA A 196 31.41 8.74 -9.54
CA ALA A 196 32.00 7.87 -10.55
C ALA A 196 32.68 8.72 -11.65
N ARG A 197 34.01 8.75 -11.61
CA ARG A 197 34.85 9.63 -12.44
C ARG A 197 35.06 9.02 -13.82
N SER A 198 33.97 8.79 -14.55
CA SER A 198 33.97 8.24 -15.91
C SER A 198 33.69 9.34 -16.95
N PRO A 199 34.74 9.90 -17.60
CA PRO A 199 34.59 10.97 -18.57
C PRO A 199 34.04 10.44 -19.90
N GLY A 200 32.71 10.32 -20.00
CA GLY A 200 32.05 9.94 -21.26
C GLY A 200 30.56 9.63 -21.14
N SER A 201 30.10 9.09 -20.01
CA SER A 201 28.69 8.69 -19.82
C SER A 201 27.90 9.64 -18.93
N ARG A 202 27.74 10.90 -19.38
CA ARG A 202 26.69 11.80 -18.86
C ARG A 202 25.75 12.24 -19.98
N LYS A 203 25.18 11.26 -20.68
CA LYS A 203 23.87 11.45 -21.31
C LYS A 203 22.84 11.47 -20.19
N THR A 204 22.52 12.68 -19.72
CA THR A 204 21.35 12.92 -18.86
C THR A 204 20.12 12.36 -19.59
N LYS A 205 19.64 11.18 -19.19
CA LYS A 205 18.30 10.70 -19.59
C LYS A 205 17.34 11.83 -19.22
N GLY A 206 16.55 12.29 -20.18
CA GLY A 206 15.92 13.62 -20.13
C GLY A 206 15.15 13.83 -18.84
N LEU A 207 15.59 14.80 -18.03
CA LEU A 207 15.04 15.12 -16.69
C LEU A 207 13.64 15.78 -16.74
N GLY A 208 12.89 15.57 -17.82
CA GLY A 208 11.61 16.21 -18.08
C GLY A 208 10.47 15.22 -17.98
N PHE A 209 9.37 15.65 -17.35
CA PHE A 209 8.10 14.91 -17.25
C PHE A 209 7.64 14.30 -18.59
N LYS A 210 7.85 15.01 -19.71
CA LYS A 210 7.56 14.51 -21.07
C LYS A 210 8.31 13.22 -21.41
N ALA A 211 9.58 13.07 -21.00
CA ALA A 211 10.35 11.86 -21.26
C ALA A 211 9.80 10.68 -20.45
N ILE A 212 9.51 10.89 -19.17
CA ILE A 212 8.90 9.90 -18.27
C ILE A 212 7.56 9.40 -18.85
N VAL A 213 6.65 10.33 -19.21
CA VAL A 213 5.35 9.98 -19.80
C VAL A 213 5.49 9.26 -21.15
N THR A 214 6.48 9.62 -21.98
CA THR A 214 6.72 8.96 -23.27
C THR A 214 7.24 7.53 -23.08
N ASP A 215 8.14 7.32 -22.13
CA ASP A 215 8.73 6.01 -21.81
C ASP A 215 7.66 5.05 -21.27
N LEU A 216 6.87 5.50 -20.29
CA LEU A 216 5.70 4.79 -19.77
C LEU A 216 4.70 4.43 -20.88
N TYR A 217 4.44 5.34 -21.83
CA TYR A 217 3.54 5.05 -22.95
C TYR A 217 4.06 3.93 -23.87
N VAL A 218 5.37 3.90 -24.14
CA VAL A 218 5.99 2.85 -24.95
C VAL A 218 5.94 1.50 -24.21
N GLN A 219 6.28 1.50 -22.93
CA GLN A 219 6.23 0.31 -22.06
C GLN A 219 4.81 -0.25 -21.96
N ALA A 220 3.79 0.61 -21.78
CA ALA A 220 2.39 0.22 -21.69
C ALA A 220 1.87 -0.51 -22.95
N ARG A 221 2.42 -0.20 -24.12
CA ARG A 221 2.10 -0.91 -25.38
C ARG A 221 2.81 -2.26 -25.52
N GLY A 222 3.89 -2.50 -24.77
CA GLY A 222 4.64 -3.76 -24.77
C GLY A 222 4.15 -4.78 -23.75
N LEU A 223 3.18 -4.42 -22.89
CA LEU A 223 2.74 -5.29 -21.80
C LEU A 223 2.00 -6.56 -22.29
N PRO A 224 2.30 -7.73 -21.72
CA PRO A 224 1.54 -8.96 -21.96
C PRO A 224 0.05 -8.86 -21.59
N PRO A 225 -0.85 -9.55 -22.29
CA PRO A 225 -2.30 -9.48 -22.06
C PRO A 225 -2.78 -9.72 -20.62
N PRO A 226 -2.23 -10.67 -19.83
CA PRO A 226 -2.69 -10.91 -18.46
C PRO A 226 -2.45 -9.70 -17.53
N ILE A 227 -1.30 -9.03 -17.68
CA ILE A 227 -0.93 -7.85 -16.90
C ILE A 227 -1.87 -6.68 -17.24
N ILE A 228 -2.19 -6.49 -18.52
CA ILE A 228 -3.18 -5.50 -18.96
C ILE A 228 -4.57 -5.82 -18.39
N GLU A 229 -4.94 -7.09 -18.26
CA GLU A 229 -6.21 -7.49 -17.62
C GLU A 229 -6.21 -7.20 -16.11
N ILE A 230 -5.11 -7.44 -15.37
CA ILE A 230 -4.96 -6.99 -13.97
C ILE A 230 -5.14 -5.47 -13.84
N PHE A 231 -4.49 -4.68 -14.70
CA PHE A 231 -4.59 -3.22 -14.66
C PHE A 231 -6.01 -2.72 -14.95
N LYS A 232 -6.77 -3.38 -15.83
CA LYS A 232 -8.19 -3.08 -16.05
C LYS A 232 -9.03 -3.36 -14.81
N VAL A 233 -8.79 -4.46 -14.09
CA VAL A 233 -9.50 -4.75 -12.83
C VAL A 233 -9.19 -3.67 -11.79
N GLN A 234 -7.91 -3.35 -11.59
CA GLN A 234 -7.49 -2.32 -10.63
C GLN A 234 -8.07 -0.93 -10.99
N PHE A 235 -8.09 -0.56 -12.27
CA PHE A 235 -8.69 0.69 -12.73
C PHE A 235 -10.14 0.83 -12.27
N PHE A 236 -10.98 -0.19 -12.48
CA PHE A 236 -12.39 -0.15 -12.08
C PHE A 236 -12.59 -0.30 -10.56
N ALA A 237 -11.73 -1.06 -9.87
CA ALA A 237 -11.79 -1.19 -8.42
C ALA A 237 -11.49 0.14 -7.71
N GLN A 238 -10.52 0.91 -8.20
CA GLN A 238 -10.09 2.17 -7.58
C GLN A 238 -11.13 3.31 -7.69
N ILE A 239 -12.02 3.25 -8.69
CA ILE A 239 -13.23 4.11 -8.73
C ILE A 239 -14.13 3.83 -7.52
N GLY A 240 -14.19 2.59 -7.02
CA GLY A 240 -14.95 2.24 -5.83
C GLY A 240 -14.22 2.57 -4.52
N TRP A 241 -12.91 2.35 -4.46
CA TRP A 241 -12.12 2.51 -3.24
C TRP A 241 -11.95 3.96 -2.80
N PHE A 242 -11.67 4.88 -3.73
CA PHE A 242 -11.34 6.26 -3.37
C PHE A 242 -12.45 6.98 -2.57
N PRO A 243 -13.75 6.97 -2.99
CA PRO A 243 -14.81 7.57 -2.18
C PRO A 243 -14.93 6.98 -0.78
N ILE A 244 -14.70 5.68 -0.64
CA ILE A 244 -14.82 5.01 0.67
C ILE A 244 -13.74 5.48 1.62
N LEU A 245 -12.49 5.59 1.17
CA LEU A 245 -11.38 6.04 2.02
C LEU A 245 -11.53 7.49 2.47
N PHE A 246 -12.08 8.39 1.64
CA PHE A 246 -12.15 9.83 1.94
C PHE A 246 -13.51 10.33 2.45
N TYR A 247 -14.63 9.67 2.13
CA TYR A 247 -15.96 10.16 2.50
C TYR A 247 -16.71 9.30 3.52
N SER A 248 -16.27 8.06 3.82
CA SER A 248 -17.05 7.20 4.74
C SER A 248 -17.16 7.76 6.15
N THR A 249 -16.16 8.49 6.64
CA THR A 249 -16.22 9.19 7.93
C THR A 249 -17.27 10.30 7.93
N VAL A 250 -17.32 11.10 6.86
CA VAL A 250 -18.34 12.14 6.67
C VAL A 250 -19.73 11.52 6.56
N TRP A 251 -19.88 10.43 5.81
CA TRP A 251 -21.16 9.74 5.61
C TRP A 251 -21.74 9.14 6.91
N VAL A 252 -20.92 8.40 7.67
CA VAL A 252 -21.33 7.91 9.01
C VAL A 252 -21.67 9.09 9.92
N GLY A 253 -20.92 10.20 9.83
CA GLY A 253 -21.20 11.44 10.54
C GLY A 253 -22.53 12.11 10.15
N GLU A 254 -22.91 12.13 8.87
CA GLU A 254 -24.23 12.63 8.44
C GLU A 254 -25.37 11.74 8.96
N ILE A 255 -25.22 10.41 8.89
CA ILE A 255 -26.20 9.46 9.46
C ILE A 255 -26.34 9.65 10.98
N TYR A 256 -25.23 9.87 11.69
CA TYR A 256 -25.24 10.20 13.12
C TYR A 256 -26.01 11.49 13.39
N LYS A 257 -25.70 12.57 12.65
CA LYS A 257 -26.39 13.87 12.76
C LYS A 257 -27.88 13.79 12.43
N ALA A 258 -28.27 12.95 11.46
CA ALA A 258 -29.67 12.69 11.15
C ALA A 258 -30.39 11.95 12.30
N ASN A 259 -29.76 10.89 12.83
CA ASN A 259 -30.31 10.08 13.92
C ASN A 259 -30.55 10.90 15.20
N VAL A 260 -29.58 11.72 15.63
CA VAL A 260 -29.72 12.57 16.83
C VAL A 260 -30.88 13.56 16.68
N ARG A 261 -31.08 14.14 15.49
CA ARG A 261 -32.17 15.09 15.24
C ARG A 261 -33.54 14.43 15.17
N LEU A 262 -33.66 13.25 14.55
CA LEU A 262 -34.90 12.46 14.57
C LEU A 262 -35.33 12.09 16.00
N ASN A 263 -34.36 11.85 16.89
CA ASN A 263 -34.59 11.57 18.30
C ASN A 263 -34.72 12.84 19.19
N GLY A 264 -34.76 14.04 18.60
CA GLY A 264 -34.98 15.30 19.34
C GLY A 264 -33.81 15.76 20.22
N GLY A 265 -32.58 15.33 19.90
CA GLY A 265 -31.37 15.71 20.65
C GLY A 265 -31.11 17.23 20.66
N LYS A 266 -30.70 17.75 21.82
CA LYS A 266 -30.43 19.18 22.07
C LYS A 266 -28.95 19.49 22.29
N GLN A 267 -28.07 18.76 21.62
CA GLN A 267 -26.62 18.99 21.67
C GLN A 267 -26.28 20.31 20.96
N SER A 268 -25.19 20.96 21.36
CA SER A 268 -24.65 22.09 20.60
C SER A 268 -24.07 21.64 19.26
N ASP A 269 -24.00 22.54 18.27
CA ASP A 269 -23.48 22.21 16.94
C ASP A 269 -22.03 21.66 16.98
N HIS A 270 -21.20 22.19 17.89
CA HIS A 270 -19.83 21.71 18.13
C HIS A 270 -19.81 20.27 18.71
N GLU A 271 -20.57 20.00 19.76
CA GLU A 271 -20.66 18.66 20.36
C GLU A 271 -21.21 17.63 19.36
N LEU A 272 -22.16 18.04 18.52
CA LEU A 272 -22.75 17.22 17.47
C LEU A 272 -21.73 16.91 16.36
N PHE A 273 -20.90 17.87 15.98
CA PHE A 273 -19.81 17.70 15.02
C PHE A 273 -18.70 16.78 15.54
N GLU A 274 -18.27 16.95 16.80
CA GLU A 274 -17.28 16.08 17.43
C GLU A 274 -17.79 14.62 17.52
N GLN A 275 -19.03 14.43 17.95
CA GLN A 275 -19.62 13.08 18.06
C GLN A 275 -19.83 12.43 16.68
N ALA A 276 -20.19 13.20 15.65
CA ALA A 276 -20.27 12.71 14.27
C ALA A 276 -18.89 12.26 13.74
N THR A 277 -17.84 13.05 14.00
CA THR A 277 -16.45 12.72 13.60
C THR A 277 -15.94 11.46 14.32
N ARG A 278 -16.27 11.30 15.60
CA ARG A 278 -15.97 10.09 16.38
C ARG A 278 -16.76 8.88 15.90
N ALA A 279 -18.02 9.02 15.50
CA ALA A 279 -18.79 7.92 14.91
C ALA A 279 -18.16 7.42 13.59
N GLY A 280 -17.67 8.34 12.74
CA GLY A 280 -16.90 7.99 11.54
C GLY A 280 -15.58 7.27 11.86
N SER A 281 -14.83 7.77 12.85
CA SER A 281 -13.59 7.12 13.32
C SER A 281 -13.85 5.71 13.88
N HIS A 282 -14.96 5.51 14.58
CA HIS A 282 -15.35 4.22 15.14
C HIS A 282 -15.67 3.18 14.06
N ALA A 283 -16.29 3.60 12.96
CA ALA A 283 -16.52 2.75 11.80
C ALA A 283 -15.21 2.29 11.15
N PHE A 284 -14.22 3.19 11.02
CA PHE A 284 -12.90 2.83 10.50
C PHE A 284 -12.04 2.02 11.46
N PHE A 285 -12.23 2.14 12.78
CA PHE A 285 -11.56 1.28 13.75
C PHE A 285 -11.91 -0.20 13.54
N TRP A 286 -13.19 -0.52 13.33
CA TRP A 286 -13.63 -1.88 13.01
C TRP A 286 -13.20 -2.33 11.61
N HIS A 287 -13.17 -1.43 10.63
CA HIS A 287 -12.57 -1.68 9.32
C HIS A 287 -11.09 -2.09 9.44
N ALA A 288 -10.29 -1.34 10.21
CA ALA A 288 -8.87 -1.62 10.40
C ALA A 288 -8.65 -2.95 11.12
N ILE A 289 -9.43 -3.27 12.17
CA ILE A 289 -9.39 -4.57 12.84
C ILE A 289 -9.72 -5.71 11.86
N LEU A 290 -10.77 -5.58 11.05
CA LEU A 290 -11.14 -6.64 10.10
C LEU A 290 -10.09 -6.79 8.99
N SER A 291 -9.52 -5.68 8.51
CA SER A 291 -8.43 -5.68 7.54
C SER A 291 -7.20 -6.40 8.08
N LEU A 292 -6.69 -5.98 9.26
CA LEU A 292 -5.56 -6.61 9.97
C LEU A 292 -5.79 -8.10 10.22
N THR A 293 -7.00 -8.47 10.66
CA THR A 293 -7.34 -9.89 10.88
C THR A 293 -7.33 -10.66 9.57
N THR A 294 -7.79 -10.05 8.48
CA THR A 294 -7.84 -10.69 7.14
C THR A 294 -6.44 -10.82 6.54
N SER A 295 -5.58 -9.79 6.65
CA SER A 295 -4.20 -9.83 6.13
C SER A 295 -3.33 -10.86 6.83
N ILE A 296 -3.58 -11.15 8.11
CA ILE A 296 -2.88 -12.19 8.87
C ILE A 296 -3.48 -13.59 8.62
N VAL A 297 -4.80 -13.73 8.69
CA VAL A 297 -5.46 -15.05 8.67
C VAL A 297 -5.61 -15.62 7.26
N LEU A 298 -5.94 -14.79 6.26
CA LEU A 298 -6.27 -15.28 4.92
C LEU A 298 -5.06 -15.93 4.20
N PRO A 299 -3.83 -15.37 4.22
CA PRO A 299 -2.67 -16.03 3.62
C PRO A 299 -2.30 -17.39 4.23
N LEU A 300 -2.69 -17.65 5.48
CA LEU A 300 -2.47 -18.95 6.14
C LEU A 300 -3.39 -20.05 5.59
N VAL A 301 -4.60 -19.68 5.13
CA VAL A 301 -5.60 -20.64 4.63
C VAL A 301 -5.68 -20.69 3.09
N VAL A 302 -5.19 -19.70 2.36
CA VAL A 302 -5.23 -19.70 0.89
C VAL A 302 -4.03 -20.45 0.29
N PRO A 303 -4.23 -21.36 -0.68
CA PRO A 303 -3.13 -21.92 -1.47
C PRO A 303 -2.45 -20.85 -2.33
N ASN A 304 -1.13 -20.75 -2.24
CA ASN A 304 -0.30 -19.89 -3.10
C ASN A 304 0.61 -20.77 -3.97
N PRO A 305 0.53 -20.69 -5.32
CA PRO A 305 1.27 -21.58 -6.21
C PRO A 305 2.79 -21.35 -6.27
N VAL A 306 3.29 -20.16 -5.91
CA VAL A 306 4.72 -19.80 -6.12
C VAL A 306 5.58 -19.97 -4.86
N HIS A 307 4.99 -20.24 -3.70
CA HIS A 307 5.70 -20.42 -2.42
C HIS A 307 5.22 -21.65 -1.66
N GLU A 308 5.65 -22.84 -2.07
CA GLU A 308 5.44 -24.08 -1.31
C GLU A 308 6.25 -24.11 0.01
N SER A 309 7.41 -23.44 0.04
CA SER A 309 8.46 -23.64 1.06
C SER A 309 8.65 -22.52 2.09
N HIS A 310 8.08 -21.31 1.89
CA HIS A 310 8.24 -20.23 2.88
C HIS A 310 7.28 -20.38 4.06
N VAL A 311 7.79 -20.99 5.14
CA VAL A 311 7.21 -20.90 6.48
C VAL A 311 7.28 -19.44 6.92
N HIS A 312 6.15 -18.71 6.89
CA HIS A 312 6.11 -17.37 7.50
C HIS A 312 6.63 -17.43 8.96
N PRO A 313 7.66 -16.65 9.32
CA PRO A 313 8.39 -16.77 10.59
C PRO A 313 7.68 -16.09 11.77
N VAL A 314 6.35 -16.17 11.85
CA VAL A 314 5.64 -15.77 13.08
C VAL A 314 6.05 -16.68 14.24
N TRP A 315 6.39 -16.17 15.46
CA TRP A 315 6.83 -17.07 16.58
C TRP A 315 5.79 -18.17 16.84
N PHE A 316 4.51 -17.86 16.61
CA PHE A 316 3.37 -18.75 16.78
C PHE A 316 3.09 -19.66 15.57
N ALA A 317 3.99 -19.78 14.58
CA ALA A 317 3.89 -20.74 13.46
C ALA A 317 3.73 -22.19 13.94
N ASN A 318 4.35 -22.52 15.08
CA ASN A 318 4.26 -23.82 15.74
C ASN A 318 3.05 -23.96 16.68
N SER A 319 2.15 -22.97 16.73
CA SER A 319 0.92 -23.08 17.52
C SER A 319 -0.07 -24.06 16.88
N THR A 320 -0.80 -24.79 17.71
CA THR A 320 -1.87 -25.71 17.27
C THR A 320 -2.96 -24.99 16.44
N VAL A 321 -3.13 -23.68 16.65
CA VAL A 321 -4.09 -22.86 15.88
C VAL A 321 -3.59 -22.64 14.45
N VAL A 322 -2.34 -22.23 14.26
CA VAL A 322 -1.76 -22.05 12.91
C VAL A 322 -1.71 -23.37 12.14
N GLN A 323 -1.36 -24.48 12.80
CA GLN A 323 -1.41 -25.80 12.17
C GLN A 323 -2.84 -26.19 11.72
N ARG A 324 -3.85 -25.95 12.56
CA ARG A 324 -5.26 -26.17 12.18
C ARG A 324 -5.72 -25.29 11.02
N LEU A 325 -5.28 -24.02 10.97
CA LEU A 325 -5.58 -23.12 9.86
C LEU A 325 -4.90 -23.57 8.56
N ARG A 326 -3.62 -23.97 8.62
CA ARG A 326 -2.90 -24.53 7.45
C ARG A 326 -3.55 -25.81 6.93
N ASN A 327 -4.10 -26.66 7.80
CA ASN A 327 -4.86 -27.85 7.39
C ASN A 327 -6.19 -27.53 6.67
N LEU A 328 -6.66 -26.27 6.69
CA LEU A 328 -7.80 -25.84 5.86
C LEU A 328 -7.38 -25.44 4.44
N ARG A 329 -6.07 -25.30 4.15
CA ARG A 329 -5.55 -24.89 2.84
C ARG A 329 -6.03 -25.78 1.70
N GLU A 330 -6.05 -27.10 1.90
CA GLU A 330 -6.57 -28.09 0.94
C GLU A 330 -8.08 -27.93 0.62
N ARG A 331 -8.83 -27.17 1.45
CA ARG A 331 -10.28 -26.97 1.32
C ARG A 331 -10.66 -25.54 0.92
N CYS A 332 -9.70 -24.62 0.93
CA CYS A 332 -9.93 -23.23 0.58
C CYS A 332 -9.76 -23.01 -0.94
N PRO A 333 -10.56 -22.11 -1.55
CA PRO A 333 -10.34 -21.70 -2.93
C PRO A 333 -8.93 -21.12 -3.14
N GLU A 334 -8.39 -21.35 -4.34
CA GLU A 334 -7.11 -20.81 -4.80
C GLU A 334 -7.08 -19.28 -4.78
N LEU A 335 -5.86 -18.72 -4.69
CA LEU A 335 -5.61 -17.27 -4.70
C LEU A 335 -6.46 -16.44 -5.70
N PRO A 336 -6.62 -16.83 -6.99
CA PRO A 336 -7.34 -15.97 -7.95
C PRO A 336 -8.87 -15.91 -7.72
N PHE A 337 -9.47 -16.83 -6.96
CA PHE A 337 -10.91 -16.80 -6.64
C PHE A 337 -11.29 -15.65 -5.70
N TRP A 338 -10.40 -15.33 -4.76
CA TRP A 338 -10.70 -14.41 -3.66
C TRP A 338 -10.88 -12.97 -4.11
N TRP A 339 -10.27 -12.57 -5.24
CA TRP A 339 -10.38 -11.21 -5.76
C TRP A 339 -11.79 -10.92 -6.33
N PRO A 340 -12.37 -11.72 -7.26
CA PRO A 340 -13.79 -11.64 -7.60
C PRO A 340 -14.74 -11.70 -6.40
N PHE A 341 -14.45 -12.55 -5.41
CA PHE A 341 -15.28 -12.71 -4.23
C PHE A 341 -15.28 -11.42 -3.39
N ALA A 342 -14.12 -10.83 -3.12
CA ALA A 342 -14.00 -9.54 -2.43
C ALA A 342 -14.69 -8.41 -3.21
N SER A 343 -14.55 -8.34 -4.54
CA SER A 343 -15.27 -7.36 -5.37
C SER A 343 -16.79 -7.49 -5.25
N PHE A 344 -17.31 -8.71 -5.16
CA PHE A 344 -18.74 -8.96 -4.93
C PHE A 344 -19.19 -8.57 -3.52
N VAL A 345 -18.43 -8.93 -2.47
CA VAL A 345 -18.71 -8.52 -1.09
C VAL A 345 -18.66 -7.00 -0.94
N PHE A 346 -17.73 -6.32 -1.62
CA PHE A 346 -17.66 -4.87 -1.69
C PHE A 346 -18.93 -4.28 -2.34
N PHE A 347 -19.33 -4.77 -3.52
CA PHE A 347 -20.56 -4.34 -4.19
C PHE A 347 -21.80 -4.49 -3.30
N ILE A 348 -21.98 -5.64 -2.63
CA ILE A 348 -23.10 -5.85 -1.70
C ILE A 348 -23.02 -4.89 -0.50
N SER A 349 -21.82 -4.64 0.05
CA SER A 349 -21.63 -3.66 1.12
C SER A 349 -22.01 -2.25 0.67
N MET A 350 -21.66 -1.87 -0.57
CA MET A 350 -22.05 -0.57 -1.16
C MET A 350 -23.56 -0.45 -1.38
N LEU A 351 -24.26 -1.51 -1.76
CA LEU A 351 -25.73 -1.51 -1.77
C LEU A 351 -26.33 -1.37 -0.36
N GLY A 352 -25.65 -1.88 0.67
CA GLY A 352 -26.02 -1.73 2.08
C GLY A 352 -26.14 -0.27 2.56
N THR A 353 -25.44 0.66 1.90
CA THR A 353 -25.53 2.11 2.20
C THR A 353 -26.95 2.64 2.12
N TYR A 354 -27.74 2.19 1.13
CA TYR A 354 -29.15 2.57 0.97
C TYR A 354 -29.99 2.20 2.19
N PHE A 355 -29.76 1.03 2.78
CA PHE A 355 -30.46 0.60 3.99
C PHE A 355 -30.00 1.36 5.24
N ALA A 356 -28.71 1.69 5.34
CA ALA A 356 -28.18 2.51 6.43
C ALA A 356 -28.79 3.93 6.43
N GLU A 357 -28.96 4.52 5.26
CA GLU A 357 -29.61 5.81 5.04
C GLU A 357 -31.11 5.74 5.33
N LEU A 358 -31.82 4.79 4.72
CA LEU A 358 -33.26 4.59 4.90
C LEU A 358 -33.67 4.36 6.36
N THR A 359 -32.82 3.69 7.14
CA THR A 359 -33.05 3.43 8.57
C THR A 359 -32.41 4.49 9.48
N THR A 360 -31.62 5.42 8.94
CA THR A 360 -30.77 6.36 9.70
C THR A 360 -29.95 5.68 10.80
N SER A 361 -29.48 4.46 10.54
CA SER A 361 -28.87 3.58 11.55
C SER A 361 -27.35 3.66 11.52
N VAL A 362 -26.80 4.34 12.54
CA VAL A 362 -25.34 4.43 12.75
C VAL A 362 -24.69 3.05 12.90
N PHE A 363 -25.41 2.08 13.50
CA PHE A 363 -24.96 0.70 13.61
C PHE A 363 -24.82 0.04 12.23
N LEU A 364 -25.81 0.20 11.35
CA LEU A 364 -25.75 -0.37 10.00
C LEU A 364 -24.69 0.33 9.14
N ALA A 365 -24.53 1.65 9.27
CA ALA A 365 -23.46 2.41 8.63
C ALA A 365 -22.06 1.94 9.09
N THR A 366 -21.89 1.72 10.40
CA THR A 366 -20.66 1.15 11.00
C THR A 366 -20.36 -0.23 10.40
N TRP A 367 -21.37 -1.10 10.30
CA TRP A 367 -21.20 -2.45 9.72
C TRP A 367 -20.81 -2.43 8.24
N VAL A 368 -21.36 -1.52 7.44
CA VAL A 368 -21.02 -1.36 6.02
C VAL A 368 -19.55 -0.93 5.84
N VAL A 369 -19.07 0.02 6.64
CA VAL A 369 -17.65 0.45 6.58
C VAL A 369 -16.72 -0.65 7.13
N ALA A 370 -17.13 -1.34 8.19
CA ALA A 370 -16.36 -2.43 8.79
C ALA A 370 -16.21 -3.63 7.85
N SER A 371 -17.29 -4.10 7.21
CA SER A 371 -17.26 -5.27 6.29
C SER A 371 -16.34 -5.05 5.09
N VAL A 372 -16.19 -3.80 4.66
CA VAL A 372 -15.29 -3.41 3.58
C VAL A 372 -13.80 -3.61 3.97
N GLY A 373 -13.45 -3.69 5.26
CA GLY A 373 -12.09 -4.01 5.72
C GLY A 373 -11.57 -5.37 5.21
N PHE A 374 -12.45 -6.39 5.11
CA PHE A 374 -12.12 -7.67 4.48
C PHE A 374 -11.78 -7.51 2.99
N CYS A 375 -12.56 -6.68 2.29
CA CYS A 375 -12.35 -6.40 0.87
C CYS A 375 -11.06 -5.61 0.62
N PHE A 376 -10.67 -4.75 1.57
CA PHE A 376 -9.49 -3.90 1.52
C PHE A 376 -8.21 -4.73 1.62
N ALA A 377 -8.12 -5.61 2.62
CA ALA A 377 -7.00 -6.54 2.78
C ALA A 377 -6.77 -7.40 1.52
N ILE A 378 -7.85 -7.92 0.91
CA ILE A 378 -7.76 -8.69 -0.34
C ILE A 378 -7.31 -7.83 -1.52
N SER A 379 -7.85 -6.62 -1.65
CA SER A 379 -7.55 -5.71 -2.79
C SER A 379 -6.11 -5.20 -2.77
N ASN A 380 -5.49 -5.10 -1.60
CA ASN A 380 -4.07 -4.74 -1.47
C ASN A 380 -3.12 -5.93 -1.67
N TRP A 381 -3.55 -7.16 -1.36
CA TRP A 381 -2.68 -8.34 -1.43
C TRP A 381 -2.69 -9.03 -2.80
N ILE A 382 -3.87 -9.41 -3.30
CA ILE A 382 -3.97 -10.33 -4.44
C ILE A 382 -3.44 -9.75 -5.76
N PRO A 383 -3.71 -8.48 -6.13
CA PRO A 383 -3.24 -7.95 -7.41
C PRO A 383 -1.71 -7.92 -7.51
N ILE A 384 -1.02 -7.58 -6.40
CA ILE A 384 0.44 -7.59 -6.31
C ILE A 384 0.95 -9.03 -6.41
N ALA A 385 0.34 -9.98 -5.70
CA ALA A 385 0.73 -11.38 -5.75
C ALA A 385 0.58 -11.98 -7.17
N LEU A 386 -0.56 -11.75 -7.84
CA LEU A 386 -0.78 -12.21 -9.22
C LEU A 386 0.19 -11.56 -10.20
N LEU A 387 0.52 -10.28 -10.02
CA LEU A 387 1.49 -9.58 -10.85
C LEU A 387 2.91 -10.13 -10.66
N GLY A 388 3.31 -10.44 -9.42
CA GLY A 388 4.58 -11.10 -9.10
C GLY A 388 4.69 -12.50 -9.74
N ILE A 389 3.62 -13.31 -9.66
CA ILE A 389 3.55 -14.61 -10.34
C ILE A 389 3.79 -14.45 -11.84
N LEU A 390 3.06 -13.54 -12.50
CA LEU A 390 3.18 -13.34 -13.96
C LEU A 390 4.55 -12.82 -14.40
N ILE A 391 5.16 -11.90 -13.64
CA ILE A 391 6.52 -11.41 -13.93
C ILE A 391 7.53 -12.56 -13.83
N HIS A 392 7.42 -13.40 -12.80
CA HIS A 392 8.30 -14.55 -12.62
C HIS A 392 8.10 -15.61 -13.73
N THR A 393 6.86 -15.98 -14.06
CA THR A 393 6.56 -16.94 -15.14
C THR A 393 7.06 -16.44 -16.50
N GLN A 394 6.95 -15.14 -16.79
CA GLN A 394 7.49 -14.55 -18.02
C GLN A 394 9.02 -14.63 -18.07
N HIS A 395 9.70 -14.34 -16.97
CA HIS A 395 11.15 -14.48 -16.90
C HIS A 395 11.62 -15.93 -17.17
N VAL A 396 10.93 -16.92 -16.58
CA VAL A 396 11.22 -18.35 -16.81
C VAL A 396 11.01 -18.76 -18.27
N GLN A 397 10.09 -18.13 -19.01
CA GLN A 397 9.87 -18.39 -20.44
C GLN A 397 10.92 -17.74 -21.37
N GLU A 398 11.58 -16.65 -20.95
CA GLU A 398 12.61 -15.97 -21.75
C GLU A 398 14.01 -16.63 -21.65
N LEU A 399 14.32 -17.27 -20.53
CA LEU A 399 15.55 -18.04 -20.32
C LEU A 399 15.79 -19.14 -21.38
N PRO A 400 14.84 -20.06 -21.68
CA PRO A 400 15.05 -21.06 -22.73
C PRO A 400 15.09 -20.45 -24.13
N ALA A 401 14.42 -19.33 -24.40
CA ALA A 401 14.41 -18.70 -25.72
C ALA A 401 15.76 -18.03 -26.07
N SER A 402 16.46 -17.48 -25.08
CA SER A 402 17.81 -16.93 -25.23
C SER A 402 18.87 -18.02 -25.29
N ALA A 403 18.83 -19.00 -24.37
CA ALA A 403 19.71 -20.16 -24.37
C ALA A 403 19.59 -20.97 -25.67
N SER A 404 18.37 -21.24 -26.14
CA SER A 404 18.13 -22.00 -27.38
C SER A 404 18.68 -21.29 -28.63
N ARG A 405 18.70 -19.95 -28.68
CA ARG A 405 19.36 -19.23 -29.79
C ARG A 405 20.89 -19.41 -29.79
N GLY A 406 21.52 -19.38 -28.63
CA GLY A 406 22.96 -19.67 -28.49
C GLY A 406 23.28 -21.12 -28.83
N THR A 407 22.52 -22.06 -28.26
CA THR A 407 22.74 -23.51 -28.44
C THR A 407 22.42 -23.97 -29.86
N ILE A 408 21.36 -23.49 -30.51
CA ILE A 408 21.07 -23.79 -31.93
C ILE A 408 22.16 -23.17 -32.84
N GLY A 409 22.64 -21.96 -32.55
CA GLY A 409 23.77 -21.37 -33.27
C GLY A 409 25.05 -22.20 -33.17
N SER A 410 25.34 -22.74 -31.98
CA SER A 410 26.49 -23.63 -31.74
C SER A 410 26.31 -25.02 -32.39
N LEU A 411 25.12 -25.63 -32.28
CA LEU A 411 24.85 -26.97 -32.80
C LEU A 411 24.77 -27.01 -34.33
N LEU A 412 24.36 -25.92 -34.99
CA LEU A 412 24.42 -25.80 -36.45
C LEU A 412 25.86 -25.64 -36.97
N ALA A 413 26.83 -25.29 -36.11
CA ALA A 413 28.25 -25.26 -36.46
C ALA A 413 28.94 -26.64 -36.28
N SER A 414 28.40 -27.53 -35.44
CA SER A 414 28.91 -28.89 -35.20
C SER A 414 28.00 -29.95 -35.85
N GLY A 415 28.35 -30.38 -37.07
CA GLY A 415 27.50 -31.24 -37.90
C GLY A 415 27.31 -32.69 -37.45
N SER A 416 26.57 -32.93 -36.35
CA SER A 416 26.13 -34.27 -35.91
C SER A 416 24.64 -34.25 -35.51
N THR A 417 23.79 -34.85 -36.35
CA THR A 417 22.32 -34.64 -36.32
C THR A 417 21.49 -35.80 -35.77
N SER A 418 22.07 -36.73 -35.01
CA SER A 418 21.37 -37.93 -34.49
C SER A 418 21.04 -37.95 -32.98
N ASP A 419 21.90 -37.40 -32.11
CA ASP A 419 21.79 -37.67 -30.66
C ASP A 419 21.23 -36.51 -29.82
N ALA A 420 21.24 -35.28 -30.37
CA ALA A 420 20.82 -34.06 -29.66
C ALA A 420 19.37 -34.05 -29.16
N SER A 421 18.49 -34.91 -29.70
CA SER A 421 17.08 -35.01 -29.27
C SER A 421 16.86 -35.90 -28.04
N ARG A 422 17.83 -36.75 -27.67
CA ARG A 422 17.75 -37.59 -26.46
C ARG A 422 18.37 -36.90 -25.26
N GLU A 423 19.57 -36.32 -25.40
CA GLU A 423 20.22 -35.56 -24.33
C GLU A 423 19.39 -34.35 -23.89
N ALA A 424 18.75 -33.62 -24.82
CA ALA A 424 17.87 -32.51 -24.47
C ALA A 424 16.68 -32.92 -23.59
N SER A 425 16.20 -34.16 -23.72
CA SER A 425 15.09 -34.70 -22.91
C SER A 425 15.58 -35.17 -21.54
N GLU A 426 16.75 -35.81 -21.45
CA GLU A 426 17.36 -36.20 -20.17
C GLU A 426 17.80 -34.99 -19.33
N VAL A 427 18.39 -33.94 -19.94
CA VAL A 427 18.74 -32.71 -19.22
C VAL A 427 17.50 -31.96 -18.72
N THR A 428 16.42 -31.93 -19.50
CA THR A 428 15.15 -31.33 -19.06
C THR A 428 14.52 -32.11 -17.91
N MET A 429 14.59 -33.44 -17.92
CA MET A 429 14.11 -34.28 -16.81
C MET A 429 15.00 -34.22 -15.56
N ALA A 430 16.32 -34.05 -15.72
CA ALA A 430 17.25 -33.87 -14.61
C ALA A 430 17.04 -32.52 -13.89
N LEU A 431 16.78 -31.44 -14.63
CA LEU A 431 16.49 -30.11 -14.07
C LEU A 431 15.14 -30.03 -13.33
N LEU A 432 14.22 -30.96 -13.58
CA LEU A 432 12.94 -31.08 -12.88
C LEU A 432 12.99 -32.06 -11.69
N GLY A 433 14.15 -32.68 -11.42
CA GLY A 433 14.23 -33.97 -10.76
C GLY A 433 15.03 -34.07 -9.46
N ASP A 434 15.58 -32.99 -8.90
CA ASP A 434 16.41 -33.10 -7.68
C ASP A 434 16.23 -31.93 -6.69
N SER A 435 15.60 -32.22 -5.55
CA SER A 435 15.73 -31.50 -4.25
C SER A 435 14.90 -32.09 -3.08
N ILE A 436 14.41 -33.34 -3.13
CA ILE A 436 13.88 -34.04 -1.94
C ILE A 436 14.20 -35.54 -1.95
N HIS A 437 15.24 -35.97 -1.22
CA HIS A 437 15.08 -36.83 -0.04
C HIS A 437 16.42 -37.22 0.64
N ASP A 438 16.54 -36.90 1.93
CA ASP A 438 16.90 -37.86 2.99
C ASP A 438 16.73 -37.18 4.37
N GLY A 439 16.05 -37.73 5.37
CA GLY A 439 15.23 -38.95 5.40
C GLY A 439 14.64 -39.19 6.80
N ASP A 440 13.78 -40.19 6.96
CA ASP A 440 13.58 -40.90 8.25
C ASP A 440 13.16 -42.35 7.97
N GLY A 441 13.69 -43.31 8.73
CA GLY A 441 13.67 -44.74 8.40
C GLY A 441 12.95 -45.61 9.42
N ARG A 442 12.10 -46.53 8.95
CA ARG A 442 11.56 -47.63 9.78
C ARG A 442 11.50 -48.99 9.08
N ARG A 443 12.42 -49.88 9.50
CA ARG A 443 12.43 -51.37 9.34
C ARG A 443 12.73 -51.85 7.90
N ARG A 444 13.40 -53.00 7.64
CA ARG A 444 13.79 -54.15 8.49
C ARG A 444 14.89 -55.01 7.81
N SER A 445 15.83 -55.61 8.58
CA SER A 445 16.76 -56.70 8.15
C SER A 445 17.87 -56.31 7.13
N MET A 446 19.08 -56.88 7.08
CA MET A 446 19.62 -58.11 7.70
C MET A 446 21.17 -58.07 7.85
N VAL A 447 21.70 -58.46 9.02
CA VAL A 447 23.02 -59.12 9.30
C VAL A 447 24.32 -58.61 8.61
N ARG A 448 25.24 -57.96 9.38
CA ARG A 448 26.53 -58.54 9.87
C ARG A 448 27.27 -57.61 10.87
N THR A 449 27.98 -58.20 11.83
CA THR A 449 28.86 -57.58 12.86
C THR A 449 30.34 -57.93 12.57
N PRO A 450 31.38 -57.60 13.40
CA PRO A 450 31.53 -56.71 14.59
C PRO A 450 32.54 -55.54 14.31
N SER A 451 33.05 -54.67 15.22
CA SER A 451 33.52 -54.84 16.61
C SER A 451 33.93 -53.49 17.27
N TYR A 452 33.83 -53.38 18.62
CA TYR A 452 34.67 -52.66 19.64
C TYR A 452 35.34 -51.29 19.29
N ASP A 453 35.48 -50.26 20.15
CA ASP A 453 35.21 -49.98 21.58
C ASP A 453 35.10 -48.43 21.70
N GLY A 454 34.30 -47.78 22.56
CA GLY A 454 34.43 -47.67 24.02
C GLY A 454 33.95 -46.27 24.47
N PRO A 455 33.62 -46.02 25.76
CA PRO A 455 32.77 -44.87 26.16
C PRO A 455 33.49 -43.73 26.91
N SER A 456 32.92 -42.51 26.86
CA SER A 456 33.18 -41.50 27.91
C SER A 456 32.01 -40.53 28.15
N ASP A 457 31.51 -40.54 29.39
CA ASP A 457 30.54 -39.60 29.96
C ASP A 457 31.07 -38.15 30.03
N LYS A 458 30.14 -37.17 30.01
CA LYS A 458 29.98 -36.21 31.13
C LYS A 458 28.73 -35.31 31.04
N ARG A 459 28.00 -35.25 32.17
CA ARG A 459 27.04 -34.18 32.56
C ARG A 459 27.78 -32.82 32.62
N SER A 460 27.17 -31.62 32.52
CA SER A 460 26.03 -31.09 33.31
C SER A 460 25.56 -29.77 32.66
N ARG A 461 24.25 -29.54 32.41
CA ARG A 461 23.30 -28.73 33.23
C ARG A 461 23.51 -27.18 33.17
N PRO A 462 22.54 -26.32 33.52
CA PRO A 462 21.90 -25.47 32.51
C PRO A 462 21.95 -23.95 32.82
N GLN A 463 21.71 -23.09 31.83
CA GLN A 463 21.40 -21.68 32.09
C GLN A 463 20.29 -21.12 31.19
N SER A 464 19.56 -20.19 31.78
CA SER A 464 18.24 -19.69 31.37
C SER A 464 18.28 -18.38 30.59
N ARG A 465 17.48 -18.29 29.52
CA ARG A 465 16.74 -17.10 29.01
C ARG A 465 15.80 -17.61 27.90
N ALA A 466 14.49 -17.39 27.86
CA ALA A 466 13.68 -16.19 28.10
C ALA A 466 13.78 -15.15 26.98
N GLN A 467 13.10 -15.45 25.86
CA GLN A 467 12.62 -14.64 24.72
C GLN A 467 11.94 -15.68 23.78
N VAL A 468 10.70 -15.60 23.27
CA VAL A 468 9.73 -14.51 23.13
C VAL A 468 10.31 -13.33 22.37
N ASP A 469 10.15 -13.34 21.04
CA ASP A 469 9.49 -12.24 20.29
C ASP A 469 9.26 -12.64 18.82
N SER A 470 8.21 -12.05 18.25
CA SER A 470 7.68 -12.22 16.91
C SER A 470 7.22 -10.86 16.45
N ASP A 471 7.42 -10.64 15.17
CA ASP A 471 6.37 -10.38 14.20
C ASP A 471 4.94 -10.36 14.83
N SER A 472 4.15 -9.29 14.80
CA SER A 472 4.12 -8.27 13.76
C SER A 472 2.95 -7.28 13.96
N ASP A 473 3.17 -5.95 13.82
CA ASP A 473 3.08 -5.26 12.53
C ASP A 473 1.81 -5.50 11.60
N ASP A 474 1.12 -4.46 11.04
CA ASP A 474 0.31 -4.49 9.75
C ASP A 474 -0.22 -3.12 9.18
N GLU A 475 0.29 -2.53 8.06
CA GLU A 475 -0.34 -1.40 7.32
C GLU A 475 0.14 -0.89 5.97
N ASP A 476 1.44 -0.73 5.66
CA ASP A 476 1.90 0.47 4.85
C ASP A 476 1.11 0.66 3.53
N ARG A 477 0.65 -0.49 3.05
CA ARG A 477 -0.69 -0.80 2.48
C ARG A 477 -1.83 0.25 2.57
N LEU A 478 -1.90 1.23 3.46
CA LEU A 478 -2.96 2.28 3.47
C LEU A 478 -2.61 3.56 2.71
N ARG A 479 -1.33 3.92 2.62
CA ARG A 479 -0.87 4.93 1.65
C ARG A 479 -0.42 4.27 0.34
N ASP A 480 -0.08 2.98 0.41
CA ASP A 480 0.17 2.15 -0.77
C ASP A 480 -1.05 1.65 -1.52
N ALA A 481 -2.20 1.48 -0.85
CA ALA A 481 -3.47 1.19 -1.54
C ALA A 481 -3.78 2.18 -2.66
N LEU A 482 -3.22 3.39 -2.60
CA LEU A 482 -3.42 4.49 -3.55
C LEU A 482 -2.27 4.68 -4.55
N SER A 483 -1.15 3.94 -4.45
CA SER A 483 -0.03 4.07 -5.41
C SER A 483 0.79 2.80 -5.70
N PHE A 484 0.40 1.59 -5.24
CA PHE A 484 1.32 0.47 -5.39
C PHE A 484 1.58 0.03 -6.82
N GLY A 485 2.87 -0.15 -7.07
CA GLY A 485 3.46 -0.03 -8.39
C GLY A 485 4.95 0.29 -8.34
N ALA A 486 5.64 -0.32 -7.36
CA ALA A 486 7.08 -0.56 -7.19
C ALA A 486 7.20 -1.08 -5.73
N SER A 487 7.84 -2.19 -5.36
CA SER A 487 8.86 -3.00 -6.03
C SER A 487 8.90 -4.43 -5.47
N SER A 488 9.24 -5.40 -6.32
CA SER A 488 10.22 -6.45 -6.00
C SER A 488 11.06 -6.66 -7.27
N LEU A 489 12.33 -7.07 -7.12
CA LEU A 489 13.36 -7.10 -8.18
C LEU A 489 13.94 -5.71 -8.54
N HIS A 490 14.83 -5.21 -7.69
CA HIS A 490 15.94 -4.34 -8.10
C HIS A 490 17.20 -4.76 -7.33
N ASP A 491 18.25 -5.15 -8.06
CA ASP A 491 19.30 -6.07 -7.58
C ASP A 491 20.52 -5.45 -6.90
N GLU A 492 21.31 -6.37 -6.34
CA GLU A 492 22.68 -6.24 -5.81
C GLU A 492 23.64 -5.40 -6.66
N ALA A 493 24.60 -4.74 -5.99
CA ALA A 493 25.80 -4.21 -6.62
C ALA A 493 27.05 -4.24 -5.71
N HIS A 494 27.90 -5.25 -5.96
CA HIS A 494 29.37 -5.24 -5.84
C HIS A 494 30.07 -4.77 -4.55
N ALA A 495 30.66 -5.73 -3.84
CA ALA A 495 31.83 -5.52 -2.97
C ALA A 495 33.16 -5.69 -3.75
N PRO A 496 34.25 -4.97 -3.40
CA PRO A 496 35.56 -5.13 -4.04
C PRO A 496 36.35 -6.30 -3.46
N GLY A 497 37.00 -7.08 -4.33
CA GLY A 497 37.78 -8.27 -3.94
C GLY A 497 39.17 -7.99 -3.36
N ALA A 498 39.73 -9.00 -2.70
CA ALA A 498 41.12 -9.04 -2.21
C ALA A 498 41.98 -9.99 -3.07
N ASN A 499 43.30 -9.74 -3.09
CA ASN A 499 44.26 -10.36 -4.01
C ASN A 499 44.40 -11.89 -3.95
N GLY A 500 44.56 -12.49 -5.13
CA GLY A 500 45.20 -13.78 -5.42
C GLY A 500 45.51 -13.82 -6.92
N GLY A 501 46.72 -14.21 -7.34
CA GLY A 501 47.18 -14.04 -8.72
C GLY A 501 47.31 -15.32 -9.55
N GLU A 502 47.83 -15.14 -10.77
CA GLU A 502 48.25 -16.14 -11.78
C GLU A 502 47.16 -16.71 -12.73
N GLY A 503 47.44 -16.68 -14.04
CA GLY A 503 46.72 -17.45 -15.09
C GLY A 503 46.14 -16.60 -16.24
N ASP A 504 46.55 -16.87 -17.48
CA ASP A 504 46.12 -16.17 -18.71
C ASP A 504 44.78 -16.69 -19.29
N ASP A 505 44.24 -15.90 -20.23
CA ASP A 505 43.31 -16.26 -21.33
C ASP A 505 41.93 -16.86 -21.02
N ASP A 506 40.91 -15.99 -20.83
CA ASP A 506 39.54 -16.21 -21.35
C ASP A 506 38.68 -14.93 -21.23
N VAL A 507 38.64 -14.09 -22.29
CA VAL A 507 37.88 -12.82 -22.31
C VAL A 507 36.80 -12.84 -23.41
N GLU A 508 35.61 -13.36 -23.09
CA GLU A 508 34.29 -12.91 -23.61
C GLU A 508 33.10 -13.80 -23.12
N ARG A 509 32.93 -13.99 -21.80
CA ARG A 509 31.74 -14.72 -21.26
C ARG A 509 31.03 -14.11 -20.05
N GLY A 510 31.63 -13.13 -19.38
CA GLY A 510 31.07 -12.52 -18.16
C GLY A 510 30.13 -11.30 -18.36
N ASN A 511 29.94 -10.82 -19.59
CA ASN A 511 29.29 -9.51 -19.85
C ASN A 511 27.82 -9.59 -20.28
N ASP A 512 27.27 -10.80 -20.47
CA ASP A 512 25.88 -10.98 -20.88
C ASP A 512 24.95 -11.31 -19.71
N ALA A 513 25.45 -12.01 -18.67
CA ALA A 513 24.70 -12.24 -17.43
C ALA A 513 24.37 -10.94 -16.70
N SER A 514 25.33 -10.02 -16.58
CA SER A 514 25.12 -8.70 -15.95
C SER A 514 24.18 -7.82 -16.77
N LYS A 515 24.17 -7.92 -18.10
CA LYS A 515 23.18 -7.25 -18.95
C LYS A 515 21.79 -7.84 -18.74
N SER A 516 21.63 -9.17 -18.77
CA SER A 516 20.32 -9.81 -18.60
C SER A 516 19.69 -9.42 -17.26
N THR A 517 20.45 -9.45 -16.17
CA THR A 517 19.98 -9.02 -14.85
C THR A 517 19.61 -7.54 -14.81
N SER A 518 20.41 -6.65 -15.43
CA SER A 518 20.05 -5.23 -15.51
C SER A 518 18.77 -4.96 -16.33
N SER A 519 18.48 -5.80 -17.33
CA SER A 519 17.29 -5.67 -18.18
C SER A 519 16.02 -6.23 -17.56
N THR A 520 16.08 -7.34 -16.82
CA THR A 520 14.93 -7.93 -16.10
C THR A 520 14.46 -7.03 -14.98
N VAL A 521 15.42 -6.56 -14.17
CA VAL A 521 15.23 -5.57 -13.11
C VAL A 521 14.58 -4.29 -13.66
N SER A 522 15.10 -3.76 -14.78
CA SER A 522 14.49 -2.60 -15.46
C SER A 522 13.06 -2.87 -15.97
N HIS A 523 12.71 -4.11 -16.29
CA HIS A 523 11.35 -4.47 -16.74
C HIS A 523 10.35 -4.55 -15.58
N ALA A 524 10.75 -5.13 -14.44
CA ALA A 524 9.90 -5.22 -13.25
C ALA A 524 9.48 -3.84 -12.74
N GLY A 525 10.45 -2.92 -12.55
CA GLY A 525 10.18 -1.54 -12.15
C GLY A 525 9.27 -0.77 -13.12
N SER A 526 9.42 -1.01 -14.42
CA SER A 526 8.56 -0.44 -15.48
C SER A 526 7.10 -0.93 -15.41
N VAL A 527 6.89 -2.24 -15.27
CA VAL A 527 5.56 -2.84 -15.11
C VAL A 527 4.86 -2.26 -13.88
N LEU A 528 5.59 -2.16 -12.77
CA LEU A 528 5.07 -1.62 -11.53
C LEU A 528 4.78 -0.12 -11.64
N GLY A 529 5.64 0.69 -12.25
CA GLY A 529 5.35 2.11 -12.50
C GLY A 529 4.05 2.34 -13.30
N LEU A 530 3.72 1.43 -14.21
CA LEU A 530 2.44 1.42 -14.93
C LEU A 530 1.26 0.94 -14.07
N HIS A 531 1.49 0.03 -13.11
CA HIS A 531 0.49 -0.35 -12.13
C HIS A 531 0.04 0.85 -11.27
N ASN A 532 0.99 1.70 -10.82
CA ASN A 532 0.69 2.92 -10.08
C ASN A 532 -0.23 3.85 -10.89
N ILE A 533 0.06 4.08 -12.18
CA ILE A 533 -0.80 4.88 -13.08
C ILE A 533 -2.20 4.28 -13.20
N ALA A 534 -2.31 2.95 -13.32
CA ALA A 534 -3.60 2.27 -13.38
C ALA A 534 -4.42 2.40 -12.08
N ILE A 535 -3.77 2.64 -10.93
CA ILE A 535 -4.41 2.96 -9.65
C ILE A 535 -4.76 4.45 -9.53
N VAL A 536 -3.90 5.35 -9.98
CA VAL A 536 -4.00 6.80 -9.76
C VAL A 536 -4.94 7.50 -10.74
N VAL A 537 -4.94 7.13 -12.02
CA VAL A 537 -5.83 7.74 -13.03
C VAL A 537 -7.34 7.64 -12.69
N PRO A 538 -7.87 6.50 -12.19
CA PRO A 538 -9.24 6.39 -11.69
C PRO A 538 -9.64 7.44 -10.65
N GLN A 539 -8.70 7.83 -9.78
CA GLN A 539 -8.96 8.72 -8.64
C GLN A 539 -9.36 10.12 -9.12
N PHE A 540 -8.73 10.63 -10.18
CA PHE A 540 -9.14 11.88 -10.84
C PHE A 540 -10.55 11.80 -11.41
N LEU A 541 -10.89 10.68 -12.07
CA LEU A 541 -12.21 10.46 -12.68
C LEU A 541 -13.31 10.44 -11.62
N VAL A 542 -13.15 9.66 -10.55
CA VAL A 542 -14.16 9.59 -9.49
C VAL A 542 -14.25 10.87 -8.67
N THR A 543 -13.15 11.62 -8.52
CA THR A 543 -13.20 12.94 -7.87
C THR A 543 -13.99 13.94 -8.68
N ALA A 544 -13.79 13.98 -10.02
CA ALA A 544 -14.60 14.81 -10.91
C ALA A 544 -16.09 14.42 -10.88
N ILE A 545 -16.40 13.12 -10.89
CA ILE A 545 -17.77 12.60 -10.76
C ILE A 545 -18.38 12.98 -9.40
N SER A 546 -17.63 12.83 -8.31
CA SER A 546 -18.09 13.18 -6.95
C SER A 546 -18.39 14.67 -6.84
N SER A 547 -17.49 15.53 -7.31
CA SER A 547 -17.68 16.98 -7.32
C SER A 547 -18.90 17.39 -8.16
N LEU A 548 -19.14 16.72 -9.30
CA LEU A 548 -20.34 16.93 -10.11
C LEU A 548 -21.62 16.48 -9.40
N ILE A 549 -21.62 15.32 -8.73
CA ILE A 549 -22.77 14.82 -7.95
C ILE A 549 -23.10 15.80 -6.82
N PHE A 550 -22.10 16.26 -6.05
CA PHE A 550 -22.31 17.28 -5.02
C PHE A 550 -22.84 18.58 -5.63
N ALA A 551 -22.28 19.07 -6.74
CA ALA A 551 -22.74 20.31 -7.38
C ALA A 551 -24.20 20.24 -7.90
N ILE A 552 -24.69 19.06 -8.27
CA ILE A 552 -26.08 18.84 -8.73
C ILE A 552 -27.03 18.65 -7.54
N MET A 553 -26.64 17.89 -6.52
CA MET A 553 -27.53 17.52 -5.39
C MET A 553 -27.52 18.54 -4.25
N GLU A 554 -26.45 19.34 -4.13
CA GLU A 554 -26.26 20.41 -3.14
C GLU A 554 -26.00 21.75 -3.86
N PRO A 555 -27.00 22.33 -4.55
CA PRO A 555 -26.84 23.64 -5.19
C PRO A 555 -26.49 24.71 -4.14
N SER A 556 -25.38 25.42 -4.39
CA SER A 556 -24.74 26.34 -3.45
C SER A 556 -25.68 27.41 -2.87
N ASP A 557 -25.46 27.73 -1.58
CA ASP A 557 -26.18 28.72 -0.75
C ASP A 557 -26.02 30.19 -1.20
N SER A 558 -26.24 30.48 -2.48
CA SER A 558 -26.22 31.84 -3.06
C SER A 558 -27.34 32.76 -2.55
N ASN A 559 -28.16 32.29 -1.60
CA ASN A 559 -29.19 33.06 -0.90
C ASN A 559 -28.85 33.42 0.57
N LYS A 560 -27.70 32.99 1.11
CA LYS A 560 -27.37 33.25 2.54
C LYS A 560 -27.14 34.73 2.88
N ASP A 561 -26.68 35.56 1.95
CA ASP A 561 -26.56 37.02 2.14
C ASP A 561 -27.93 37.77 2.16
N ARG A 562 -29.06 37.06 2.36
CA ARG A 562 -30.40 37.65 2.55
C ARG A 562 -31.14 37.23 3.83
N GLN A 563 -30.54 36.40 4.70
CA GLN A 563 -31.14 36.02 5.97
C GLN A 563 -30.13 36.06 7.13
N ASP A 564 -29.76 37.28 7.53
CA ASP A 564 -29.37 37.57 8.92
C ASP A 564 -30.57 37.24 9.84
N GLY A 565 -30.65 35.97 10.28
CA GLY A 565 -31.76 35.48 11.10
C GLY A 565 -32.19 34.03 10.84
N ALA A 566 -31.65 33.34 9.84
CA ALA A 566 -31.93 31.91 9.64
C ALA A 566 -30.95 31.04 10.45
N SER A 567 -31.45 30.38 11.50
CA SER A 567 -30.74 29.29 12.18
C SER A 567 -30.34 28.18 11.19
N PRO A 568 -29.25 27.41 11.43
CA PRO A 568 -28.80 26.30 10.58
C PRO A 568 -29.71 25.05 10.65
N SER A 569 -31.00 25.25 10.91
CA SER A 569 -31.98 24.23 11.32
C SER A 569 -32.93 23.81 10.19
N ASP A 570 -32.45 23.68 8.95
CA ASP A 570 -33.25 23.11 7.86
C ASP A 570 -32.91 21.61 7.64
N PRO A 571 -33.75 20.68 8.13
CA PRO A 571 -33.50 19.25 7.97
C PRO A 571 -33.53 18.78 6.51
N SER A 572 -34.08 19.56 5.57
CA SER A 572 -34.16 19.19 4.15
C SER A 572 -32.83 19.30 3.41
N ALA A 573 -31.88 20.10 3.92
CA ALA A 573 -30.57 20.29 3.30
C ALA A 573 -29.60 19.12 3.60
N GLN A 574 -29.58 18.63 4.84
CA GLN A 574 -28.66 17.55 5.22
C GLN A 574 -29.13 16.14 4.82
N GLY A 575 -30.44 15.90 4.66
CA GLY A 575 -30.95 14.66 4.06
C GLY A 575 -30.39 14.42 2.65
N LYS A 576 -30.52 15.42 1.77
CA LYS A 576 -29.96 15.41 0.40
C LYS A 576 -28.46 15.15 0.36
N SER A 577 -27.74 15.57 1.41
CA SER A 577 -26.29 15.47 1.50
C SER A 577 -25.81 14.06 1.91
N SER A 578 -26.58 13.34 2.73
CA SER A 578 -26.37 11.90 2.90
C SER A 578 -26.67 11.18 1.59
N ASP A 579 -27.80 11.48 0.94
CA ASP A 579 -28.22 10.83 -0.31
C ASP A 579 -27.14 10.93 -1.43
N ALA A 580 -26.45 12.06 -1.52
CA ALA A 580 -25.34 12.26 -2.46
C ALA A 580 -24.15 11.34 -2.17
N LEU A 581 -23.77 11.20 -0.89
CA LEU A 581 -22.69 10.32 -0.45
C LEU A 581 -23.02 8.84 -0.69
N GLY A 582 -24.21 8.40 -0.32
CA GLY A 582 -24.69 7.04 -0.61
C GLY A 582 -24.77 6.74 -2.10
N LEU A 583 -25.14 7.73 -2.93
CA LEU A 583 -25.14 7.58 -4.39
C LEU A 583 -23.72 7.37 -4.95
N ILE A 584 -22.73 8.15 -4.48
CA ILE A 584 -21.32 7.99 -4.86
C ILE A 584 -20.82 6.58 -4.47
N PHE A 585 -21.13 6.10 -3.27
CA PHE A 585 -20.76 4.75 -2.83
C PHE A 585 -21.41 3.64 -3.67
N ARG A 586 -22.70 3.78 -3.99
CA ARG A 586 -23.42 2.84 -4.86
C ARG A 586 -22.86 2.82 -6.28
N LEU A 587 -22.48 3.97 -6.84
CA LEU A 587 -21.76 4.07 -8.12
C LEU A 587 -20.41 3.34 -8.05
N GLY A 588 -19.62 3.60 -7.00
CA GLY A 588 -18.35 2.92 -6.73
C GLY A 588 -18.50 1.39 -6.60
N GLY A 589 -19.59 0.93 -5.97
CA GLY A 589 -19.97 -0.48 -5.90
C GLY A 589 -20.23 -1.09 -7.29
N CYS A 590 -20.95 -0.39 -8.16
CA CYS A 590 -21.16 -0.85 -9.54
C CYS A 590 -19.83 -0.96 -10.32
N CYS A 591 -18.89 -0.04 -10.11
CA CYS A 591 -17.54 -0.14 -10.68
C CYS A 591 -16.75 -1.32 -10.10
N ALA A 592 -16.85 -1.59 -8.79
CA ALA A 592 -16.28 -2.78 -8.17
C ALA A 592 -16.90 -4.09 -8.71
N LEU A 593 -18.20 -4.12 -9.02
CA LEU A 593 -18.83 -5.26 -9.69
C LEU A 593 -18.26 -5.49 -11.11
N VAL A 594 -18.03 -4.41 -11.88
CA VAL A 594 -17.33 -4.49 -13.18
C VAL A 594 -15.91 -5.02 -12.99
N ALA A 595 -15.17 -4.56 -11.99
CA ALA A 595 -13.86 -5.10 -11.63
C ALA A 595 -13.93 -6.60 -11.31
N GLY A 596 -14.88 -7.04 -10.50
CA GLY A 596 -15.11 -8.45 -10.20
C GLY A 596 -15.41 -9.31 -11.44
N ILE A 597 -16.24 -8.81 -12.37
CA ILE A 597 -16.51 -9.49 -13.66
C ILE A 597 -15.25 -9.59 -14.52
N LEU A 598 -14.41 -8.54 -14.54
CA LEU A 598 -13.13 -8.56 -15.23
C LEU A 598 -12.14 -9.53 -14.57
N ALA A 599 -12.12 -9.62 -13.24
CA ALA A 599 -11.30 -10.59 -12.51
C ALA A 599 -11.75 -12.04 -12.81
N VAL A 600 -13.06 -12.33 -12.87
CA VAL A 600 -13.55 -13.64 -13.33
C VAL A 600 -13.11 -13.96 -14.76
N ARG A 601 -13.08 -12.96 -15.66
CA ARG A 601 -12.59 -13.15 -17.04
C ARG A 601 -11.10 -13.43 -17.09
N LEU A 602 -10.29 -12.70 -16.31
CA LEU A 602 -8.85 -12.91 -16.14
C LEU A 602 -8.57 -14.35 -15.68
N VAL A 603 -9.23 -14.81 -14.61
CA VAL A 603 -9.07 -16.18 -14.08
C VAL A 603 -9.51 -17.24 -15.10
N ARG A 604 -10.55 -16.99 -15.89
CA ARG A 604 -11.01 -17.92 -16.94
C ARG A 604 -10.09 -17.98 -18.17
N ARG A 605 -9.37 -16.90 -18.48
CA ARG A 605 -8.50 -16.81 -19.67
C ARG A 605 -7.06 -17.23 -19.39
N HIS A 606 -6.50 -16.68 -18.32
CA HIS A 606 -5.08 -16.79 -17.98
C HIS A 606 -4.89 -17.63 -16.69
N GLY A 607 -5.89 -18.43 -16.30
CA GLY A 607 -5.87 -19.20 -15.06
C GLY A 607 -4.70 -20.19 -14.93
N HIS A 608 -4.12 -20.65 -16.03
CA HIS A 608 -2.92 -21.49 -16.04
C HIS A 608 -1.69 -20.67 -15.61
N GLU A 609 -1.46 -19.54 -16.29
CA GLU A 609 -0.37 -18.59 -16.02
C GLU A 609 -0.46 -18.00 -14.60
N LEU A 610 -1.67 -17.67 -14.14
CA LEU A 610 -1.92 -17.15 -12.77
C LEU A 610 -1.73 -18.21 -11.68
N ARG A 611 -1.64 -19.49 -12.05
CA ARG A 611 -1.29 -20.62 -11.18
C ARG A 611 0.18 -21.01 -11.30
N GLY A 612 0.98 -20.30 -12.10
CA GLY A 612 2.40 -20.61 -12.32
C GLY A 612 2.67 -21.85 -13.17
N TYR A 613 1.66 -22.35 -13.92
CA TYR A 613 1.78 -23.50 -14.82
C TYR A 613 2.01 -23.09 -16.28
#